data_AF-A0A842V8E1-F1
#
_entry.id   AF-A0A842V8E1-F1
#
_cell.length_a   1.000
_cell.length_b   1.000
_cell.length_c   1.000
_cell.angle_alpha   90.00
_cell.angle_beta   90.00
_cell.angle_gamma   90.00
#
_symmetry.space_group_name_H-M   'P 1'
#
loop_
_entity.id
_entity.type
_entity.pdbx_description
1 polymer ?
#
loop_
_entity_poly.entity_id
_entity_poly.type
_entity_poly.pdbx_seq_one_letter_code
_entity_poly.pdbx_strand_id
1 'polypeptide(L)'
;MYQRKVTSVQHVRSVAITSLCYVATIALLSLLLVEHIALVFLGMLPFLLHLFINFIPFPKKTSLRMWASAPLGALALYAVWAAGILPTINNMDGPAVTVLNLLFSYAANGLALFALRMPARVKVKTRKEIIEVPKIETKYVRLPSNDQQYQKEIARLRTQLAQQETVETSLRSIEDKCKSINFVIGRVYSDKNGGSKELRNTLRIDRELYNTFSALTQNLAAEEVPKLRRVLGRLHTALHRLKRPESELITGGRQDSVITILTQDKDPVQDYFTEATEITSRLLKQFRHR
;
A
#
# COMPACT_ATOMS: atom_id res chain seq x y z
N MET A 1 -5.25 -8.55 14.61
CA MET A 1 -4.19 -9.15 15.46
C MET A 1 -2.92 -9.52 14.67
N TYR A 2 -3.01 -9.94 13.40
CA TYR A 2 -1.86 -10.34 12.58
C TYR A 2 -0.85 -9.22 12.24
N GLN A 3 -1.31 -7.97 12.06
CA GLN A 3 -0.43 -6.84 11.72
C GLN A 3 0.58 -6.47 12.83
N ARG A 4 0.27 -6.74 14.12
CA ARG A 4 1.20 -6.42 15.22
C ARG A 4 2.43 -7.34 15.28
N LYS A 5 2.34 -8.58 14.76
CA LYS A 5 3.48 -9.53 14.77
C LYS A 5 4.50 -9.24 13.66
N VAL A 6 4.08 -8.63 12.55
CA VAL A 6 4.99 -8.34 11.42
C VAL A 6 5.88 -7.14 11.73
N THR A 7 5.37 -6.14 12.46
CA THR A 7 6.14 -4.96 12.85
C THR A 7 7.25 -5.26 13.86
N SER A 8 7.05 -6.22 14.77
CA SER A 8 8.05 -6.54 15.80
C SER A 8 9.33 -7.17 15.22
N VAL A 9 9.21 -8.05 14.22
CA VAL A 9 10.36 -8.73 13.61
C VAL A 9 11.24 -7.75 12.81
N GLN A 10 10.62 -6.77 12.14
CA GLN A 10 11.36 -5.75 11.40
C GLN A 10 12.12 -4.80 12.34
N HIS A 11 11.54 -4.43 13.48
CA HIS A 11 12.22 -3.61 14.48
C HIS A 11 13.45 -4.30 15.06
N VAL A 12 13.35 -5.59 15.44
CA VAL A 12 14.49 -6.34 16.00
C VAL A 12 15.65 -6.42 15.01
N ARG A 13 15.37 -6.68 13.72
CA ARG A 13 16.41 -6.71 12.68
C ARG A 13 17.08 -5.36 12.48
N SER A 14 16.30 -4.27 12.48
CA SER A 14 16.86 -2.94 12.29
C SER A 14 17.75 -2.52 13.46
N VAL A 15 17.35 -2.84 14.70
CA VAL A 15 18.17 -2.58 15.89
C VAL A 15 19.48 -3.36 15.82
N ALA A 16 19.42 -4.66 15.50
CA ALA A 16 20.62 -5.51 15.40
C ALA A 16 21.62 -5.00 14.34
N ILE A 17 21.13 -4.62 13.16
CA ILE A 17 21.97 -4.08 12.08
C ILE A 17 22.64 -2.77 12.54
N THR A 18 21.88 -1.87 13.16
CA THR A 18 22.44 -0.58 13.58
C THR A 18 23.40 -0.70 14.76
N SER A 19 23.15 -1.60 15.70
CA SER A 19 24.13 -1.95 16.74
C SER A 19 25.43 -2.49 16.13
N LEU A 20 25.34 -3.37 15.12
CA LEU A 20 26.52 -3.89 14.42
C LEU A 20 27.29 -2.78 13.69
N CYS A 21 26.58 -1.90 12.98
CA CYS A 21 27.20 -0.74 12.32
C CYS A 21 27.90 0.18 13.33
N TYR A 22 27.29 0.43 14.49
CA TYR A 22 27.88 1.26 15.53
C TYR A 22 29.18 0.66 16.09
N VAL A 23 29.18 -0.64 16.42
CA VAL A 23 30.39 -1.34 16.88
C VAL A 23 31.49 -1.31 15.81
N ALA A 24 31.13 -1.52 14.54
CA ALA A 24 32.07 -1.42 13.44
C ALA A 24 32.64 -0.01 13.28
N THR A 25 31.83 1.04 13.44
CA THR A 25 32.29 2.44 13.43
C THR A 25 33.27 2.71 14.56
N ILE A 26 33.01 2.24 15.78
CA ILE A 26 33.95 2.40 16.91
C ILE A 26 35.26 1.68 16.63
N ALA A 27 35.21 0.43 16.18
CA ALA A 27 36.41 -0.34 15.87
C ALA A 27 37.25 0.33 14.76
N LEU A 28 36.58 0.81 13.71
CA LEU A 28 37.24 1.55 12.62
C LEU A 28 37.87 2.85 13.12
N LEU A 29 37.16 3.64 13.92
CA LEU A 29 37.69 4.91 14.45
C LEU A 29 38.84 4.68 15.44
N SER A 30 38.76 3.65 16.28
CA SER A 30 39.86 3.27 17.18
C SER A 30 41.11 2.87 16.40
N LEU A 31 40.95 2.16 15.28
CA LEU A 31 42.06 1.80 14.39
C LEU A 31 42.65 3.02 13.66
N LEU A 32 41.80 3.92 13.15
CA LEU A 32 42.24 5.10 12.39
C LEU A 32 42.88 6.17 13.26
N LEU A 33 42.38 6.37 14.48
CA LEU A 33 42.86 7.41 15.39
C LEU A 33 44.01 6.93 16.27
N VAL A 34 44.33 5.63 16.27
CA VAL A 34 45.32 5.01 17.16
C VAL A 34 45.00 5.28 18.64
N GLU A 35 43.70 5.30 18.96
CA GLU A 35 43.17 5.64 20.28
C GLU A 35 42.58 4.42 20.99
N HIS A 36 42.59 4.45 22.33
CA HIS A 36 41.95 3.40 23.13
C HIS A 36 40.46 3.29 22.81
N ILE A 37 39.99 2.07 22.57
CA ILE A 37 38.59 1.80 22.18
C ILE A 37 37.58 2.37 23.19
N ALA A 38 37.92 2.39 24.49
CA ALA A 38 37.08 2.96 25.54
C ALA A 38 36.92 4.47 25.40
N LEU A 39 37.98 5.17 25.00
CA LEU A 39 37.97 6.62 24.79
C LEU A 39 37.16 6.98 23.54
N VAL A 40 37.35 6.24 22.45
CA VAL A 40 36.55 6.39 21.22
C VAL A 40 35.08 6.09 21.47
N PHE A 41 34.78 5.04 22.25
CA PHE A 41 33.41 4.72 22.68
C PHE A 41 32.77 5.89 23.44
N LEU A 42 33.49 6.46 24.41
CA LEU A 42 33.00 7.58 25.20
C LEU A 42 32.75 8.83 24.36
N GLY A 43 33.68 9.16 23.45
CA GLY A 43 33.53 10.27 22.51
C GLY A 43 32.40 10.07 21.50
N MET A 44 32.06 8.83 21.15
CA MET A 44 30.97 8.49 20.22
C MET A 44 29.65 8.16 20.92
N LEU A 45 29.52 8.43 22.22
CA LEU A 45 28.29 8.22 22.98
C LEU A 45 27.10 9.06 22.46
N PRO A 46 27.26 10.35 22.05
CA PRO A 46 26.16 11.11 21.49
C PRO A 46 25.57 10.49 20.22
N PHE A 47 26.43 9.99 19.32
CA PHE A 47 25.99 9.27 18.13
C PHE A 47 25.19 8.01 18.49
N LEU A 48 25.61 7.26 19.52
CA LEU A 48 24.85 6.09 20.00
C LEU A 48 23.45 6.47 20.48
N LEU A 49 23.36 7.51 21.32
CA LEU A 49 22.08 8.01 21.84
C LEU A 49 21.18 8.50 20.71
N HIS A 50 21.75 9.17 19.71
CA HIS A 50 21.04 9.58 18.49
C HIS A 50 20.44 8.38 17.75
N LEU A 51 21.20 7.30 17.56
CA LEU A 51 20.69 6.07 16.96
C LEU A 51 19.52 5.50 17.77
N PHE A 52 19.63 5.42 19.10
CA PHE A 52 18.54 4.94 19.97
C PHE A 52 17.26 5.79 19.86
N ILE A 53 17.39 7.11 19.87
CA ILE A 53 16.25 8.05 19.72
C ILE A 53 15.51 7.82 18.40
N ASN A 54 16.24 7.47 17.33
CA ASN A 54 15.66 7.17 16.03
C ASN A 54 14.91 5.83 15.99
N PHE A 55 15.23 4.89 16.89
CA PHE A 55 14.54 3.59 16.96
C PHE A 55 13.24 3.60 17.74
N ILE A 56 13.00 4.59 18.61
CA ILE A 56 11.75 4.61 19.38
C ILE A 56 10.61 5.00 18.44
N PRO A 57 9.60 4.12 18.23
CA PRO A 57 8.48 4.40 17.33
C PRO A 57 7.59 5.48 17.96
N PHE A 58 7.56 6.67 17.37
CA PHE A 58 6.69 7.76 17.82
C PHE A 58 5.71 8.21 16.73
N PRO A 59 4.51 8.65 17.11
CA PRO A 59 3.47 9.04 16.17
C PRO A 59 3.81 10.36 15.43
N LYS A 60 3.70 10.32 14.10
CA LYS A 60 3.54 11.40 13.09
C LYS A 60 4.53 12.60 13.05
N LYS A 61 5.33 12.89 14.07
CA LYS A 61 6.30 14.02 14.09
C LYS A 61 7.77 13.57 14.07
N THR A 62 8.07 12.48 13.38
CA THR A 62 9.37 11.81 13.45
C THR A 62 10.51 12.62 12.80
N SER A 63 10.22 13.47 11.80
CA SER A 63 11.28 14.19 11.07
C SER A 63 12.02 15.20 11.94
N LEU A 64 11.32 16.13 12.60
CA LEU A 64 11.97 17.21 13.35
C LEU A 64 12.89 16.70 14.46
N ARG A 65 12.45 15.68 15.21
CA ARG A 65 13.26 15.07 16.27
C ARG A 65 14.53 14.41 15.72
N MET A 66 14.40 13.68 14.61
CA MET A 66 15.52 13.00 13.95
C MET A 66 16.60 14.01 13.56
N TRP A 67 16.21 15.20 13.09
CA TRP A 67 17.16 16.25 12.73
C TRP A 67 17.69 17.03 13.94
N ALA A 68 16.87 17.24 14.99
CA ALA A 68 17.26 18.01 16.17
C ALA A 68 18.17 17.23 17.15
N SER A 69 18.02 15.89 17.23
CA SER A 69 18.82 15.05 18.14
C SER A 69 20.30 14.98 17.76
N ALA A 70 20.61 15.02 16.46
CA ALA A 70 21.98 15.01 15.94
C ALA A 70 22.84 16.17 16.50
N PRO A 71 22.46 17.46 16.34
CA PRO A 71 23.23 18.55 16.90
C PRO A 71 23.14 18.63 18.42
N LEU A 72 22.00 18.26 19.03
CA LEU A 72 21.82 18.37 20.48
C LEU A 72 22.83 17.49 21.24
N GLY A 73 23.01 16.24 20.82
CA GLY A 73 23.96 15.33 21.45
C GLY A 73 25.41 15.78 21.28
N ALA A 74 25.79 16.18 20.06
CA ALA A 74 27.15 16.62 19.76
C ALA A 74 27.52 17.90 20.52
N LEU A 75 26.63 18.89 20.55
CA LEU A 75 26.84 20.15 21.28
C LEU A 75 26.88 19.94 22.79
N ALA A 76 26.09 19.00 23.34
CA ALA A 76 26.16 18.65 24.75
C ALA A 76 27.53 18.06 25.12
N LEU A 77 28.08 17.17 24.28
CA LEU A 77 29.43 16.63 24.48
C LEU A 77 30.49 17.74 24.39
N TYR A 78 30.38 18.63 23.40
CA TYR A 78 31.28 19.77 23.26
C TYR A 78 31.26 20.67 24.51
N ALA A 79 30.08 20.95 25.06
CA ALA A 79 29.95 21.73 26.29
C ALA A 79 30.60 21.04 27.49
N VAL A 80 30.45 19.71 27.62
CA VAL A 80 31.10 18.92 28.69
C VAL A 80 32.62 18.96 28.57
N TRP A 81 33.14 18.83 27.34
CA TRP A 81 34.57 18.96 27.05
C TRP A 81 35.09 20.37 27.36
N ALA A 82 34.41 21.40 26.86
CA ALA A 82 34.83 22.80 27.03
C ALA A 82 34.82 23.24 28.50
N ALA A 83 33.87 22.71 29.28
CA ALA A 83 33.79 22.98 30.72
C ALA A 83 34.77 22.16 31.55
N GLY A 84 35.50 21.21 30.94
CA GLY A 84 36.48 20.38 31.64
C GLY A 84 35.87 19.38 32.63
N ILE A 85 34.57 19.10 32.55
CA ILE A 85 33.82 18.36 33.59
C ILE A 85 34.30 16.91 33.73
N LEU A 86 34.71 16.28 32.62
CA LEU A 86 35.14 14.89 32.59
C LEU A 86 36.61 14.80 32.13
N PRO A 87 37.57 14.53 33.04
CA PRO A 87 39.00 14.47 32.70
C PRO A 87 39.31 13.51 31.54
N THR A 88 38.60 12.39 31.46
CA THR A 88 38.75 11.41 30.39
C THR A 88 38.40 11.98 29.02
N ILE A 89 37.39 12.84 28.92
CA ILE A 89 36.97 13.47 27.66
C ILE A 89 37.90 14.63 27.30
N ASN A 90 38.43 15.35 28.29
CA ASN A 90 39.34 16.48 28.07
C ASN A 90 40.64 16.08 27.36
N ASN A 91 41.04 14.82 27.48
CA ASN A 91 42.20 14.27 26.76
C ASN A 91 41.94 14.03 25.27
N MET A 92 40.70 14.21 24.80
CA MET A 92 40.33 14.08 23.39
C MET A 92 40.37 15.44 22.68
N ASP A 93 40.52 15.41 21.36
CA ASP A 93 40.23 16.56 20.50
C ASP A 93 38.70 16.79 20.43
N GLY A 94 38.18 17.53 21.41
CA GLY A 94 36.75 17.81 21.56
C GLY A 94 36.09 18.38 20.31
N PRO A 95 36.69 19.40 19.64
CA PRO A 95 36.21 19.90 18.36
C PRO A 95 36.10 18.81 17.29
N ALA A 96 37.15 18.01 17.08
CA ALA A 96 37.13 16.94 16.07
C ALA A 96 36.06 15.87 16.40
N VAL A 97 35.97 15.43 17.65
CA VAL A 97 34.98 14.44 18.11
C VAL A 97 33.56 14.97 17.94
N THR A 98 33.33 16.26 18.19
CA THR A 98 32.03 16.92 17.99
C THR A 98 31.61 16.90 16.53
N VAL A 99 32.54 17.26 15.64
CA VAL A 99 32.31 17.25 14.18
C VAL A 99 32.03 15.82 13.69
N LEU A 100 32.79 14.83 14.16
CA LEU A 100 32.53 13.43 13.83
C LEU A 100 31.14 12.98 14.27
N ASN A 101 30.72 13.27 15.49
CA ASN A 101 29.37 12.94 15.97
C ASN A 101 28.27 13.58 15.11
N LEU A 102 28.44 14.84 14.68
CA LEU A 102 27.52 15.51 13.77
C LEU A 102 27.44 14.80 12.42
N LEU A 103 28.60 14.54 11.79
CA LEU A 103 28.67 13.91 10.47
C LEU A 103 28.06 12.52 10.47
N PHE A 104 28.42 11.66 11.43
CA PHE A 104 27.86 10.31 11.53
C PHE A 104 26.37 10.32 11.83
N SER A 105 25.88 11.24 12.68
CA SER A 105 24.45 11.37 12.99
C SER A 105 23.62 11.78 11.77
N TYR A 106 24.11 12.73 10.96
CA TYR A 106 23.43 13.13 9.73
C TYR A 106 23.54 12.08 8.63
N ALA A 107 24.67 11.40 8.51
CA ALA A 107 24.82 10.26 7.59
C ALA A 107 23.82 9.14 7.92
N ALA A 108 23.67 8.80 9.21
CA ALA A 108 22.68 7.83 9.67
C ALA A 108 21.24 8.27 9.35
N ASN A 109 20.90 9.55 9.53
CA ASN A 109 19.60 10.10 9.15
C ASN A 109 19.34 9.98 7.63
N GLY A 110 20.34 10.30 6.81
CA GLY A 110 20.26 10.17 5.36
C GLY A 110 20.03 8.73 4.92
N LEU A 111 20.79 7.79 5.49
CA LEU A 111 20.63 6.35 5.23
C LEU A 111 19.25 5.84 5.68
N ALA A 112 18.76 6.29 6.84
CA ALA A 112 17.43 5.93 7.33
C ALA A 112 16.32 6.42 6.39
N LEU A 113 16.39 7.68 5.93
CA LEU A 113 15.43 8.22 4.97
C LEU A 113 15.50 7.52 3.62
N PHE A 114 16.71 7.19 3.16
CA PHE A 114 16.92 6.43 1.93
C PHE A 114 16.31 5.03 2.02
N ALA A 115 16.56 4.31 3.13
CA ALA A 115 16.00 2.99 3.39
C ALA A 115 14.46 3.02 3.50
N LEU A 116 13.89 4.08 4.09
CA LEU A 116 12.43 4.28 4.17
C LEU A 116 11.79 4.62 2.81
N ARG A 117 12.52 5.28 1.90
CA ARG A 117 12.04 5.61 0.55
C ARG A 117 12.16 4.46 -0.44
N MET A 118 13.04 3.48 -0.17
CA MET A 118 13.12 2.31 -1.02
C MET A 118 11.77 1.58 -0.97
N PRO A 119 11.05 1.42 -2.10
CA PRO A 119 9.84 0.64 -2.11
C PRO A 119 10.26 -0.74 -1.63
N ALA A 120 9.74 -1.16 -0.47
CA ALA A 120 9.94 -2.51 0.00
C ALA A 120 9.47 -3.39 -1.15
N ARG A 121 10.41 -3.96 -1.91
CA ARG A 121 10.15 -5.02 -2.88
C ARG A 121 9.76 -6.21 -2.03
N VAL A 122 8.56 -6.16 -1.48
CA VAL A 122 7.86 -7.30 -0.95
C VAL A 122 7.73 -8.18 -2.18
N LYS A 123 8.70 -9.09 -2.34
CA LYS A 123 8.53 -10.28 -3.14
C LYS A 123 7.34 -10.96 -2.50
N VAL A 124 6.14 -10.59 -2.95
CA VAL A 124 4.98 -11.44 -2.81
C VAL A 124 5.46 -12.72 -3.45
N LYS A 125 5.83 -13.70 -2.61
CA LYS A 125 5.99 -15.07 -3.05
C LYS A 125 4.59 -15.46 -3.48
N THR A 126 4.22 -15.12 -4.70
CA THR A 126 3.18 -15.83 -5.42
C THR A 126 3.72 -17.24 -5.46
N ARG A 127 3.25 -18.07 -4.53
CA ARG A 127 3.44 -19.50 -4.59
C ARG A 127 2.79 -19.88 -5.92
N LYS A 128 3.60 -19.96 -6.98
CA LYS A 128 3.22 -20.64 -8.20
C LYS A 128 3.05 -22.08 -7.79
N GLU A 129 1.84 -22.44 -7.33
CA GLU A 129 1.37 -23.78 -7.54
C GLU A 129 1.42 -23.97 -9.05
N ILE A 130 2.40 -24.77 -9.47
CA ILE A 130 2.47 -25.30 -10.82
C ILE A 130 1.26 -26.23 -10.88
N ILE A 131 0.12 -25.68 -11.29
CA ILE A 131 -1.00 -26.49 -11.75
C ILE A 131 -0.47 -27.14 -13.01
N GLU A 132 -0.16 -28.43 -12.94
CA GLU A 132 0.11 -29.24 -14.11
C GLU A 132 -1.14 -29.17 -14.98
N VAL A 133 -1.09 -28.34 -16.02
CA VAL A 133 -2.13 -28.28 -17.03
C VAL A 133 -2.15 -29.66 -17.70
N PRO A 134 -3.24 -30.43 -17.62
CA PRO A 134 -3.31 -31.72 -18.26
C PRO A 134 -3.06 -31.51 -19.76
N LYS A 135 -2.08 -32.25 -20.29
CA LYS A 135 -1.69 -32.22 -21.69
C LYS A 135 -2.84 -32.82 -22.51
N ILE A 136 -3.78 -31.96 -22.92
CA ILE A 136 -4.89 -32.37 -23.79
C ILE A 136 -4.27 -32.68 -25.16
N GLU A 137 -4.23 -33.97 -25.51
CA GLU A 137 -3.90 -34.41 -26.86
C GLU A 137 -4.99 -33.92 -27.81
N THR A 138 -4.72 -32.82 -28.50
CA THR A 138 -5.58 -32.33 -29.58
C THR A 138 -5.44 -33.26 -30.77
N LYS A 139 -6.33 -34.25 -30.82
CA LYS A 139 -6.59 -35.02 -32.04
C LYS A 139 -7.27 -34.08 -33.03
N TYR A 140 -6.47 -33.47 -33.92
CA TYR A 140 -6.98 -32.63 -34.99
C TYR A 140 -7.84 -33.47 -35.95
N VAL A 141 -9.16 -33.38 -35.77
CA VAL A 141 -10.13 -33.87 -36.74
C VAL A 141 -10.08 -32.92 -37.93
N ARG A 142 -9.52 -33.37 -39.06
CA ARG A 142 -9.64 -32.65 -40.33
C ARG A 142 -11.11 -32.71 -40.76
N LEU A 143 -11.82 -31.60 -40.61
CA LEU A 143 -13.18 -31.44 -41.11
C LEU A 143 -13.17 -31.02 -42.59
N PRO A 144 -14.15 -31.47 -43.39
CA PRO A 144 -14.22 -31.17 -44.82
C PRO A 144 -14.39 -29.66 -45.05
N SER A 145 -13.60 -29.13 -45.98
CA SER A 145 -13.30 -27.72 -46.12
C SER A 145 -14.22 -26.92 -47.04
N ASN A 146 -15.49 -27.31 -47.25
CA ASN A 146 -16.29 -26.61 -48.27
C ASN A 146 -17.79 -26.35 -48.02
N ASP A 147 -18.28 -26.40 -46.78
CA ASP A 147 -19.65 -25.94 -46.52
C ASP A 147 -19.66 -24.45 -46.15
N GLN A 148 -20.06 -23.60 -47.10
CA GLN A 148 -20.43 -22.20 -46.83
C GLN A 148 -21.47 -22.09 -45.70
N GLN A 149 -22.24 -23.15 -45.48
CA GLN A 149 -23.18 -23.29 -44.37
C GLN A 149 -22.47 -23.39 -43.01
N TYR A 150 -21.35 -24.12 -42.94
CA TYR A 150 -20.53 -24.25 -41.73
C TYR A 150 -19.79 -22.94 -41.39
N GLN A 151 -19.30 -22.22 -42.40
CA GLN A 151 -18.70 -20.90 -42.20
C GLN A 151 -19.73 -19.86 -41.71
N LYS A 152 -20.97 -19.88 -42.22
CA LYS A 152 -22.07 -19.04 -41.71
C LYS A 152 -22.46 -19.41 -40.27
N GLU A 153 -22.45 -20.70 -39.93
CA GLU A 153 -22.75 -21.17 -38.57
C GLU A 153 -21.65 -20.80 -37.58
N ILE A 154 -20.37 -20.93 -37.96
CA ILE A 154 -19.22 -20.44 -37.18
C ILE A 154 -19.28 -18.92 -37.00
N ALA A 155 -19.64 -18.16 -38.03
CA ALA A 155 -19.80 -16.71 -37.91
C ALA A 155 -20.94 -16.35 -36.96
N ARG A 156 -22.06 -17.08 -36.99
CA ARG A 156 -23.20 -16.89 -36.06
C ARG A 156 -22.82 -17.23 -34.62
N LEU A 157 -22.09 -18.32 -34.42
CA LEU A 157 -21.56 -18.74 -33.11
C LEU A 157 -20.51 -17.76 -32.58
N ARG A 158 -19.63 -17.23 -33.45
CA ARG A 158 -18.67 -16.17 -33.09
C ARG A 158 -19.38 -14.87 -32.71
N THR A 159 -20.47 -14.50 -33.38
CA THR A 159 -21.27 -13.32 -33.01
C THR A 159 -22.05 -13.55 -31.71
N GLN A 160 -22.52 -14.78 -31.43
CA GLN A 160 -23.11 -15.14 -30.13
C GLN A 160 -22.07 -15.17 -29.00
N LEU A 161 -20.86 -15.65 -29.25
CA LEU A 161 -19.72 -15.61 -28.32
C LEU A 161 -19.20 -14.19 -28.12
N ALA A 162 -19.26 -13.32 -29.14
CA ALA A 162 -18.94 -11.90 -29.03
C ALA A 162 -20.05 -11.08 -28.31
N GLN A 163 -21.30 -11.56 -28.34
CA GLN A 163 -22.40 -11.02 -27.54
C GLN A 163 -22.42 -11.56 -26.10
N GLN A 164 -21.69 -12.63 -25.82
CA GLN A 164 -21.45 -13.11 -24.47
C GLN A 164 -20.14 -12.51 -23.94
N GLU A 165 -20.21 -11.30 -23.38
CA GLU A 165 -19.24 -10.92 -22.35
C GLU A 165 -19.18 -12.09 -21.36
N THR A 166 -18.00 -12.67 -21.17
CA THR A 166 -17.86 -13.73 -20.18
C THR A 166 -18.15 -13.11 -18.81
N VAL A 167 -18.73 -13.90 -17.90
CA VAL A 167 -18.96 -13.45 -16.53
C VAL A 167 -17.67 -12.86 -15.95
N GLU A 168 -16.51 -13.44 -16.29
CA GLU A 168 -15.19 -12.94 -15.93
C GLU A 168 -14.90 -11.51 -16.46
N THR A 169 -15.12 -11.23 -17.76
CA THR A 169 -14.87 -9.88 -18.30
C THR A 169 -15.79 -8.85 -17.66
N SER A 170 -17.06 -9.19 -17.45
CA SER A 170 -18.01 -8.32 -16.77
C SER A 170 -17.63 -8.07 -15.30
N LEU A 171 -17.16 -9.09 -14.58
CA LEU A 171 -16.72 -8.95 -13.20
C LEU A 171 -15.46 -8.08 -13.08
N ARG A 172 -14.48 -8.24 -13.99
CA ARG A 172 -13.31 -7.36 -14.06
C ARG A 172 -13.69 -5.92 -14.39
N SER A 173 -14.60 -5.72 -15.33
CA SER A 173 -15.12 -4.40 -15.68
C SER A 173 -15.73 -3.72 -14.45
N ILE A 174 -16.62 -4.42 -13.71
CA ILE A 174 -17.20 -3.91 -12.46
C ILE A 174 -16.10 -3.55 -11.45
N GLU A 175 -15.09 -4.42 -11.28
CA GLU A 175 -13.98 -4.19 -10.35
C GLU A 175 -13.26 -2.87 -10.65
N ASP A 176 -12.90 -2.65 -11.92
CA ASP A 176 -12.17 -1.45 -12.34
C ASP A 176 -13.02 -0.19 -12.20
N LYS A 177 -14.30 -0.22 -12.60
CA LYS A 177 -15.20 0.93 -12.40
C LYS A 177 -15.38 1.28 -10.92
N CYS A 178 -15.52 0.29 -10.04
CA CYS A 178 -15.64 0.51 -8.60
C CYS A 178 -14.37 1.11 -7.98
N LYS A 179 -13.18 0.70 -8.45
CA LYS A 179 -11.90 1.31 -8.06
C LYS A 179 -11.84 2.77 -8.48
N SER A 180 -12.24 3.09 -9.71
CA SER A 180 -12.27 4.47 -10.22
C SER A 180 -13.23 5.35 -9.42
N ILE A 181 -14.45 4.87 -9.14
CA ILE A 181 -15.41 5.59 -8.28
C ILE A 181 -14.80 5.85 -6.88
N ASN A 182 -14.18 4.85 -6.26
CA ASN A 182 -13.53 5.00 -4.96
C ASN A 182 -12.35 5.98 -4.99
N PHE A 183 -11.60 6.04 -6.09
CA PHE A 183 -10.53 7.00 -6.29
C PHE A 183 -11.07 8.43 -6.33
N VAL A 184 -12.16 8.66 -7.07
CA VAL A 184 -12.79 9.98 -7.17
C VAL A 184 -13.42 10.42 -5.85
N ILE A 185 -14.08 9.52 -5.12
CA ILE A 185 -14.53 9.79 -3.74
C ILE A 185 -13.36 10.29 -2.88
N GLY A 186 -12.19 9.65 -3.01
CA GLY A 186 -10.98 10.05 -2.28
C GLY A 186 -10.51 11.48 -2.59
N ARG A 187 -10.68 11.93 -3.84
CA ARG A 187 -10.29 13.28 -4.29
C ARG A 187 -11.31 14.33 -3.91
N VAL A 188 -12.58 14.11 -4.28
CA VAL A 188 -13.68 15.05 -4.04
C VAL A 188 -13.85 15.31 -2.55
N TYR A 189 -13.81 14.26 -1.73
CA TYR A 189 -13.93 14.34 -0.28
C TYR A 189 -12.59 14.30 0.45
N SER A 190 -11.54 14.86 -0.16
CA SER A 190 -10.24 15.02 0.50
C SER A 190 -10.32 16.04 1.64
N ASP A 191 -9.38 15.98 2.58
CA ASP A 191 -9.32 16.92 3.70
C ASP A 191 -9.16 18.39 3.21
N LYS A 192 -8.61 18.60 2.01
CA LYS A 192 -8.45 19.91 1.37
C LYS A 192 -9.77 20.52 0.88
N ASN A 193 -10.77 19.68 0.63
CA ASN A 193 -12.09 20.08 0.15
C ASN A 193 -13.15 20.02 1.26
N GLY A 194 -12.72 20.05 2.53
CA GLY A 194 -13.62 19.96 3.68
C GLY A 194 -14.15 18.55 3.98
N GLY A 195 -13.62 17.52 3.31
CA GLY A 195 -13.97 16.13 3.62
C GLY A 195 -13.25 15.60 4.87
N SER A 196 -13.71 14.47 5.38
CA SER A 196 -13.06 13.74 6.48
C SER A 196 -12.82 12.28 6.10
N LYS A 197 -11.97 11.59 6.86
CA LYS A 197 -11.71 10.16 6.66
C LYS A 197 -12.98 9.34 6.89
N GLU A 198 -13.76 9.73 7.90
CA GLU A 198 -15.03 9.12 8.28
C GLU A 198 -16.03 9.26 7.13
N LEU A 199 -16.17 10.47 6.58
CA LEU A 199 -17.05 10.76 5.44
C LEU A 199 -16.66 9.93 4.22
N ARG A 200 -15.36 9.88 3.88
CA ARG A 200 -14.86 9.04 2.79
C ARG A 200 -15.19 7.57 3.02
N ASN A 201 -15.02 7.05 4.24
CA ASN A 201 -15.31 5.65 4.56
C ASN A 201 -16.81 5.34 4.46
N THR A 202 -17.68 6.27 4.85
CA THR A 202 -19.14 6.12 4.73
C THR A 202 -19.56 5.98 3.26
N LEU A 203 -18.99 6.81 2.37
CA LEU A 203 -19.38 6.84 0.96
C LEU A 203 -18.71 5.74 0.12
N ARG A 204 -17.47 5.35 0.47
CA ARG A 204 -16.67 4.40 -0.32
C ARG A 204 -17.40 3.06 -0.51
N ILE A 205 -17.23 2.48 -1.69
CA ILE A 205 -17.59 1.09 -1.95
C ILE A 205 -16.56 0.21 -1.24
N ASP A 206 -17.03 -0.72 -0.41
CA ASP A 206 -16.14 -1.62 0.31
C ASP A 206 -15.26 -2.42 -0.65
N ARG A 207 -13.94 -2.40 -0.39
CA ARG A 207 -12.94 -3.03 -1.27
C ARG A 207 -13.10 -4.54 -1.30
N GLU A 208 -13.57 -5.13 -0.21
CA GLU A 208 -13.77 -6.56 -0.12
C GLU A 208 -14.82 -7.05 -1.12
N LEU A 209 -15.83 -6.22 -1.45
CA LEU A 209 -16.89 -6.59 -2.39
C LEU A 209 -16.32 -6.86 -3.78
N TYR A 210 -15.60 -5.90 -4.36
CA TYR A 210 -15.09 -6.05 -5.72
C TYR A 210 -13.80 -6.85 -5.81
N ASN A 211 -12.95 -6.87 -4.76
CA ASN A 211 -11.76 -7.72 -4.76
C ASN A 211 -12.10 -9.22 -4.72
N THR A 212 -13.30 -9.57 -4.24
CA THR A 212 -13.78 -10.96 -4.27
C THR A 212 -13.95 -11.47 -5.71
N PHE A 213 -14.16 -10.58 -6.68
CA PHE A 213 -14.30 -10.98 -8.09
C PHE A 213 -13.04 -11.63 -8.65
N SER A 214 -11.87 -11.02 -8.42
CA SER A 214 -10.59 -11.62 -8.82
C SER A 214 -10.39 -13.05 -8.29
N ALA A 215 -10.88 -13.36 -7.09
CA ALA A 215 -10.82 -14.71 -6.53
C ALA A 215 -11.82 -15.68 -7.19
N LEU A 216 -13.06 -15.21 -7.43
CA LEU A 216 -14.13 -16.02 -8.03
C LEU A 216 -13.93 -16.28 -9.53
N THR A 217 -13.23 -15.39 -10.25
CA THR A 217 -13.04 -15.51 -11.69
C THR A 217 -12.09 -16.62 -12.11
N GLN A 218 -11.21 -17.09 -11.23
CA GLN A 218 -10.17 -18.05 -11.63
C GLN A 218 -10.71 -19.46 -11.87
N ASN A 219 -11.80 -19.86 -11.21
CA ASN A 219 -12.47 -21.15 -11.38
C ASN A 219 -13.90 -21.08 -10.82
N LEU A 220 -14.82 -20.36 -11.48
CA LEU A 220 -16.19 -20.19 -10.96
C LEU A 220 -16.95 -21.53 -10.96
N ALA A 221 -16.91 -22.25 -9.84
CA ALA A 221 -17.65 -23.48 -9.63
C ALA A 221 -19.13 -23.18 -9.31
N ALA A 222 -20.01 -24.16 -9.58
CA ALA A 222 -21.45 -24.01 -9.33
C ALA A 222 -21.76 -23.66 -7.85
N GLU A 223 -20.98 -24.20 -6.93
CA GLU A 223 -21.05 -23.94 -5.49
C GLU A 223 -20.70 -22.50 -5.08
N GLU A 224 -19.97 -21.75 -5.92
CA GLU A 224 -19.60 -20.36 -5.65
C GLU A 224 -20.65 -19.35 -6.15
N VAL A 225 -21.58 -19.77 -7.01
CA VAL A 225 -22.62 -18.90 -7.57
C VAL A 225 -23.46 -18.20 -6.49
N PRO A 226 -23.92 -18.87 -5.40
CA PRO A 226 -24.63 -18.20 -4.32
C PRO A 226 -23.81 -17.11 -3.62
N LYS A 227 -22.51 -17.33 -3.46
CA LYS A 227 -21.57 -16.35 -2.89
C LYS A 227 -21.40 -15.16 -3.83
N LEU A 228 -21.19 -15.41 -5.12
CA LEU A 228 -21.10 -14.36 -6.14
C LEU A 228 -22.38 -13.50 -6.16
N ARG A 229 -23.57 -14.14 -6.17
CA ARG A 229 -24.86 -13.43 -6.14
C ARG A 229 -25.00 -12.54 -4.91
N ARG A 230 -24.59 -13.02 -3.73
CA ARG A 230 -24.59 -12.23 -2.49
C ARG A 230 -23.69 -11.00 -2.60
N VAL A 231 -22.49 -11.17 -3.15
CA VAL A 231 -21.53 -10.07 -3.35
C VAL A 231 -22.07 -9.04 -4.34
N LEU A 232 -22.59 -9.49 -5.49
CA LEU A 232 -23.22 -8.62 -6.49
C LEU A 232 -24.42 -7.86 -5.91
N GLY A 233 -25.24 -8.50 -5.08
CA GLY A 233 -26.36 -7.85 -4.40
C GLY A 233 -25.92 -6.73 -3.46
N ARG A 234 -24.91 -7.00 -2.61
CA ARG A 234 -24.32 -5.98 -1.72
C ARG A 234 -23.69 -4.82 -2.51
N LEU A 235 -23.02 -5.13 -3.62
CA LEU A 235 -22.42 -4.13 -4.49
C LEU A 235 -23.49 -3.27 -5.17
N HIS A 236 -24.55 -3.88 -5.67
CA HIS A 236 -25.70 -3.18 -6.25
C HIS A 236 -26.32 -2.20 -5.24
N THR A 237 -26.53 -2.63 -3.99
CA THR A 237 -27.01 -1.74 -2.92
C THR A 237 -26.03 -0.60 -2.65
N ALA A 238 -24.72 -0.88 -2.61
CA ALA A 238 -23.70 0.15 -2.41
C ALA A 238 -23.66 1.19 -3.54
N LEU A 239 -23.81 0.76 -4.80
CA LEU A 239 -23.94 1.66 -5.96
C LEU A 239 -25.21 2.50 -5.84
N HIS A 240 -26.37 1.89 -5.55
CA HIS A 240 -27.62 2.62 -5.38
C HIS A 240 -27.59 3.64 -4.24
N ARG A 241 -26.81 3.39 -3.18
CA ARG A 241 -26.59 4.37 -2.11
C ARG A 241 -25.98 5.68 -2.65
N LEU A 242 -25.14 5.64 -3.68
CA LEU A 242 -24.55 6.84 -4.29
C LEU A 242 -25.57 7.71 -5.04
N LYS A 243 -26.76 7.18 -5.35
CA LYS A 243 -27.87 7.99 -5.91
C LYS A 243 -28.62 8.78 -4.84
N ARG A 244 -28.40 8.50 -3.56
CA ARG A 244 -29.06 9.24 -2.48
C ARG A 244 -28.41 10.61 -2.28
N PRO A 245 -29.16 11.63 -1.84
CA PRO A 245 -28.63 12.89 -1.35
C PRO A 245 -27.50 12.68 -0.34
N GLU A 246 -26.47 13.53 -0.37
CA GLU A 246 -25.40 13.49 0.62
C GLU A 246 -25.93 13.73 2.04
N SER A 247 -26.92 14.62 2.18
CA SER A 247 -27.62 14.96 3.43
C SER A 247 -28.29 13.75 4.11
N GLU A 248 -28.71 12.74 3.36
CA GLU A 248 -29.30 11.51 3.92
C GLU A 248 -28.24 10.55 4.49
N LEU A 249 -26.99 10.66 4.03
CA LEU A 249 -25.91 9.75 4.40
C LEU A 249 -25.00 10.34 5.47
N ILE A 250 -24.90 11.67 5.51
CA ILE A 250 -23.97 12.43 6.35
C ILE A 250 -24.71 13.63 6.95
N THR A 251 -24.66 13.77 8.27
CA THR A 251 -25.24 14.91 8.98
C THR A 251 -24.62 16.22 8.48
N GLY A 252 -25.45 17.13 7.96
CA GLY A 252 -25.00 18.41 7.38
C GLY A 252 -24.48 18.31 5.94
N GLY A 253 -24.69 17.16 5.25
CA GLY A 253 -24.33 17.00 3.84
C GLY A 253 -25.17 17.85 2.90
N ARG A 254 -24.72 17.98 1.64
CA ARG A 254 -25.45 18.70 0.57
C ARG A 254 -26.74 17.98 0.19
N GLN A 255 -27.68 18.73 -0.39
CA GLN A 255 -28.95 18.17 -0.90
C GLN A 255 -28.79 17.42 -2.23
N ASP A 256 -27.68 17.65 -2.93
CA ASP A 256 -27.38 16.93 -4.17
C ASP A 256 -27.06 15.46 -3.90
N SER A 257 -27.36 14.60 -4.88
CA SER A 257 -26.97 13.19 -4.82
C SER A 257 -25.45 13.06 -4.81
N VAL A 258 -24.95 12.04 -4.11
CA VAL A 258 -23.49 11.80 -4.05
C VAL A 258 -22.91 11.63 -5.44
N ILE A 259 -23.59 10.93 -6.35
CA ILE A 259 -23.09 10.76 -7.72
C ILE A 259 -23.03 12.10 -8.46
N THR A 260 -24.03 12.97 -8.35
CA THR A 260 -24.02 14.31 -8.95
C THR A 260 -22.82 15.13 -8.47
N ILE A 261 -22.56 15.09 -7.16
CA ILE A 261 -21.37 15.74 -6.59
C ILE A 261 -20.08 15.19 -7.20
N LEU A 262 -19.95 13.87 -7.32
CA LEU A 262 -18.74 13.23 -7.84
C LEU A 262 -18.48 13.59 -9.31
N THR A 263 -19.52 13.88 -10.09
CA THR A 263 -19.38 14.32 -11.50
C THR A 263 -18.77 15.71 -11.68
N GLN A 264 -18.56 16.47 -10.60
CA GLN A 264 -17.81 17.72 -10.63
C GLN A 264 -16.29 17.50 -10.74
N ASP A 265 -15.80 16.27 -10.51
CA ASP A 265 -14.41 15.91 -10.81
C ASP A 265 -14.19 15.79 -12.33
N LYS A 266 -12.93 15.84 -12.77
CA LYS A 266 -12.56 15.73 -14.19
C LYS A 266 -12.77 14.33 -14.77
N ASP A 267 -12.87 13.31 -13.92
CA ASP A 267 -13.11 11.93 -14.36
C ASP A 267 -14.56 11.70 -14.79
N PRO A 268 -14.82 10.82 -15.77
CA PRO A 268 -16.17 10.47 -16.21
C PRO A 268 -16.88 9.52 -15.23
N VAL A 269 -17.13 9.99 -14.00
CA VAL A 269 -17.69 9.16 -12.91
C VAL A 269 -19.08 8.66 -13.24
N GLN A 270 -19.87 9.46 -13.95
CA GLN A 270 -21.22 9.08 -14.37
C GLN A 270 -21.19 7.83 -15.26
N ASP A 271 -20.22 7.73 -16.16
CA ASP A 271 -20.06 6.59 -17.06
C ASP A 271 -19.64 5.36 -16.26
N TYR A 272 -18.66 5.50 -15.37
CA TYR A 272 -18.23 4.42 -14.48
C TYR A 272 -19.38 3.86 -13.63
N PHE A 273 -20.18 4.76 -13.08
CA PHE A 273 -21.32 4.43 -12.25
C PHE A 273 -22.44 3.75 -13.04
N THR A 274 -22.76 4.28 -14.22
CA THR A 274 -23.83 3.76 -15.09
C THR A 274 -23.46 2.36 -15.58
N GLU A 275 -22.25 2.18 -16.13
CA GLU A 275 -21.76 0.88 -16.58
C GLU A 275 -21.71 -0.15 -15.45
N ALA A 276 -21.13 0.21 -14.29
CA ALA A 276 -21.06 -0.72 -13.15
C ALA A 276 -22.45 -1.17 -12.67
N THR A 277 -23.42 -0.24 -12.64
CA THR A 277 -24.79 -0.53 -12.23
C THR A 277 -25.50 -1.43 -13.25
N GLU A 278 -25.33 -1.16 -14.54
CA GLU A 278 -25.92 -1.95 -15.63
C GLU A 278 -25.38 -3.38 -15.65
N ILE A 279 -24.05 -3.55 -15.63
CA ILE A 279 -23.41 -4.87 -15.64
C ILE A 279 -23.83 -5.65 -14.39
N THR A 280 -23.82 -5.01 -13.21
CA THR A 280 -24.25 -5.66 -11.95
C THR A 280 -25.71 -6.10 -12.02
N SER A 281 -26.60 -5.25 -12.54
CA SER A 281 -28.03 -5.56 -12.69
C SER A 281 -28.26 -6.72 -13.67
N ARG A 282 -27.54 -6.73 -14.80
CA ARG A 282 -27.59 -7.78 -15.81
C ARG A 282 -27.15 -9.13 -15.23
N LEU A 283 -26.01 -9.16 -14.53
CA LEU A 283 -25.52 -10.37 -13.87
C LEU A 283 -26.48 -10.88 -12.78
N LEU A 284 -27.03 -9.99 -11.94
CA LEU A 284 -28.01 -10.39 -10.93
C LEU A 284 -29.27 -11.02 -11.54
N LYS A 285 -29.77 -10.49 -12.67
CA LYS A 285 -30.88 -11.09 -13.41
C LYS A 285 -30.49 -12.47 -13.96
N GLN A 286 -29.31 -12.59 -14.55
CA GLN A 286 -28.80 -13.86 -15.08
C GLN A 286 -28.71 -14.96 -14.01
N PHE A 287 -28.29 -14.61 -12.79
CA PHE A 287 -28.20 -15.53 -11.65
C PHE A 287 -29.51 -15.72 -10.86
N ARG A 288 -30.62 -15.11 -11.29
CA ARG A 288 -31.95 -15.35 -10.69
C ARG A 288 -32.67 -16.55 -11.32
N HIS A 289 -32.36 -16.86 -12.57
CA HIS A 289 -33.02 -17.90 -13.37
C HIS A 289 -32.25 -19.23 -13.43
N ARG A 290 -31.17 -19.35 -12.65
CA ARG A 290 -30.38 -20.57 -12.46
C ARG A 290 -30.47 -20.98 -11.01
#